data_AF-A0A2H3K1N0-F1
#
_entry.id   AF-A0A2H3K1N0-F1
#
_cell.length_a   1.000
_cell.length_b   1.000
_cell.length_c   1.000
_cell.angle_alpha   90.00
_cell.angle_beta   90.00
_cell.angle_gamma   90.00
#
_symmetry.space_group_name_H-M   'P 1'
#
loop_
_entity.id
_entity.type
_entity.pdbx_description
1 polymer ?
#
loop_
_entity_poly.entity_id
_entity_poly.type
_entity_poly.pdbx_seq_one_letter_code
_entity_poly.pdbx_strand_id
1 'polypeptide(L)'
;MSATATTQTEKNARGIPKAPFIADVEEYMGPTPDVEKALKEFQAALAKYRYMDNNLAQRRRGLEEKIPDIKKTLSMVEFLQDRREGKNKAEGVEDDLDDGDDLEDDSENHKKPLRTTFELNDTLYAEAELEDTDTVYLWLGANVMLSYRLPTAILLLRSKLEAAEGTLASVIEDLEFLREQTTIMEVNTARVYNWDVKRRRELRDKEAKEGKTSDTIAG
;
A
#
# COMPACT_ATOMS: atom_id res chain seq x y z
N MET A 1 20.39 17.88 38.15
CA MET A 1 19.38 18.55 37.31
C MET A 1 18.74 17.46 36.48
N SER A 2 17.59 16.94 36.94
CA SER A 2 16.95 15.76 36.37
C SER A 2 16.20 16.15 35.10
N ALA A 3 16.68 15.71 33.93
CA ALA A 3 15.94 15.85 32.70
C ALA A 3 14.82 14.80 32.71
N THR A 4 13.61 15.22 33.07
CA THR A 4 12.40 14.45 32.84
C THR A 4 12.24 14.27 31.34
N ALA A 5 12.70 13.15 30.78
CA ALA A 5 12.52 12.82 29.37
C ALA A 5 11.03 12.60 29.11
N THR A 6 10.35 13.71 28.80
CA THR A 6 9.01 13.70 28.24
C THR A 6 9.15 13.08 26.86
N THR A 7 8.85 11.79 26.74
CA THR A 7 8.70 11.10 25.46
C THR A 7 7.46 11.68 24.77
N GLN A 8 7.61 12.85 24.16
CA GLN A 8 6.69 13.31 23.14
C GLN A 8 6.68 12.21 22.07
N THR A 9 5.54 11.56 21.92
CA THR A 9 5.33 10.55 20.89
C THR A 9 5.25 11.29 19.57
N GLU A 10 6.42 11.57 18.98
CA GLU A 10 6.52 12.01 17.59
C GLU A 10 5.69 11.04 16.75
N LYS A 11 4.78 11.58 15.94
CA LYS A 11 3.96 10.79 15.02
C LYS A 11 4.40 11.13 13.60
N ASN A 12 4.33 10.15 12.70
CA ASN A 12 4.47 10.45 11.28
C ASN A 12 3.27 11.27 10.78
N ALA A 13 3.33 11.77 9.54
CA ALA A 13 2.27 12.59 8.91
C ALA A 13 0.89 11.91 8.89
N ARG A 14 0.81 10.59 9.10
CA ARG A 14 -0.40 9.77 9.08
C ARG A 14 -0.79 9.23 10.46
N GLY A 15 -0.14 9.72 11.52
CA GLY A 15 -0.53 9.48 12.92
C GLY A 15 0.06 8.23 13.57
N ILE A 16 0.95 7.50 12.89
CA ILE A 16 1.63 6.32 13.43
C ILE A 16 2.65 6.79 14.49
N PRO A 17 2.57 6.32 15.75
CA PRO A 17 3.52 6.68 16.79
C PRO A 17 4.93 6.19 16.48
N LYS A 18 5.94 7.02 16.74
CA LYS A 18 7.35 6.65 16.69
C LYS A 18 7.75 5.88 17.95
N ALA A 19 8.52 4.82 17.77
CA ALA A 19 9.12 4.06 18.85
C ALA A 19 10.23 4.89 19.51
N PRO A 20 10.22 5.09 20.84
CA PRO A 20 11.31 5.75 21.53
C PRO A 20 12.54 4.84 21.51
N PHE A 21 13.70 5.33 21.07
CA PHE A 21 14.95 4.56 21.18
C PHE A 21 15.57 4.75 22.57
N ILE A 22 15.86 3.64 23.26
CA ILE A 22 16.43 3.67 24.61
C ILE A 22 17.94 3.48 24.49
N ALA A 23 18.70 4.58 24.53
CA ALA A 23 20.15 4.56 24.42
C ALA A 23 20.83 4.03 25.70
N ASP A 24 20.39 4.50 26.86
CA ASP A 24 20.84 4.05 28.18
C ASP A 24 19.67 3.35 28.90
N VAL A 25 19.85 2.04 29.13
CA VAL A 25 18.83 1.21 29.79
C VAL A 25 18.80 1.47 31.29
N GLU A 26 19.95 1.78 31.89
CA GLU A 26 20.06 1.98 33.34
C GLU A 26 19.38 3.28 33.76
N GLU A 27 19.55 4.35 32.98
CA GLU A 27 18.82 5.61 33.17
C GLU A 27 17.31 5.42 32.96
N TYR A 28 16.91 4.69 31.92
CA TYR A 28 15.50 4.44 31.61
C TYR A 28 14.79 3.61 32.70
N MET A 29 15.47 2.59 33.22
CA MET A 29 14.91 1.70 34.25
C MET A 29 14.90 2.33 35.65
N GLY A 30 15.77 3.32 35.89
CA GLY A 30 15.86 4.03 37.15
C GLY A 30 16.40 3.18 38.33
N PRO A 31 16.43 3.76 39.55
CA PRO A 31 17.06 3.14 40.72
C PRO A 31 16.30 1.92 41.28
N THR A 32 14.98 1.84 41.07
CA THR A 32 14.13 0.70 41.45
C THR A 32 13.48 0.11 40.20
N PRO A 33 14.20 -0.73 39.44
CA PRO A 33 13.77 -1.15 38.11
C PRO A 33 12.64 -2.18 38.17
N ASP A 34 11.52 -1.86 37.53
CA ASP A 34 10.43 -2.81 37.24
C ASP A 34 10.52 -3.30 35.78
N VAL A 35 11.39 -4.28 35.58
CA VAL A 35 11.70 -4.84 34.25
C VAL A 35 10.48 -5.53 33.64
N GLU A 36 9.70 -6.25 34.45
CA GLU A 36 8.56 -7.02 33.96
C GLU A 36 7.49 -6.09 33.39
N LYS A 37 7.20 -4.98 34.08
CA LYS A 37 6.29 -3.95 33.57
C LYS A 37 6.82 -3.32 32.27
N ALA A 38 8.09 -2.95 32.20
CA ALA A 38 8.68 -2.35 31.00
C ALA A 38 8.62 -3.30 29.79
N LEU A 39 8.95 -4.59 29.97
CA LEU A 39 8.86 -5.59 28.91
C LEU A 39 7.42 -5.81 28.46
N LYS A 40 6.44 -5.79 29.38
CA LYS A 40 5.02 -5.90 29.05
C LYS A 40 4.52 -4.71 28.23
N GLU A 41 4.99 -3.49 28.54
CA GLU A 41 4.67 -2.29 27.77
C GLU A 41 5.27 -2.34 26.36
N PHE A 42 6.50 -2.82 26.19
CA PHE A 42 7.11 -2.99 24.86
C PHE A 42 6.41 -4.07 24.04
N GLN A 43 6.03 -5.18 24.66
CA GLN A 43 5.23 -6.22 23.99
C GLN A 43 3.88 -5.66 23.52
N ALA A 44 3.21 -4.84 24.33
CA ALA A 44 1.97 -4.17 23.95
C ALA A 44 2.19 -3.19 22.78
N ALA A 45 3.30 -2.46 22.75
CA ALA A 45 3.67 -1.58 21.64
C ALA A 45 3.95 -2.37 20.35
N LEU A 46 4.71 -3.46 20.43
CA LEU A 46 4.98 -4.37 19.30
C LEU A 46 3.69 -4.95 18.73
N ALA A 47 2.76 -5.36 19.59
CA ALA A 47 1.46 -5.86 19.16
C ALA A 47 0.68 -4.80 18.36
N LYS A 48 0.73 -3.53 18.78
CA LYS A 48 0.12 -2.41 18.04
C LYS A 48 0.79 -2.17 16.68
N TYR A 49 2.12 -2.17 16.62
CA TYR A 49 2.83 -2.01 15.34
C TYR A 49 2.51 -3.15 14.37
N ARG A 50 2.53 -4.40 14.83
CA ARG A 50 2.18 -5.57 14.02
C ARG A 50 0.73 -5.53 13.53
N TYR A 51 -0.20 -5.06 14.37
CA TYR A 51 -1.59 -4.89 13.96
C TYR A 51 -1.73 -3.85 12.83
N MET A 52 -1.06 -2.70 12.97
CA MET A 52 -1.05 -1.67 11.93
C MET A 52 -0.39 -2.16 10.64
N ASP A 53 0.72 -2.90 10.74
CA ASP A 53 1.44 -3.47 9.60
C ASP A 53 0.54 -4.43 8.82
N ASN A 54 -0.13 -5.36 9.51
CA ASN A 54 -1.07 -6.30 8.89
C ASN A 54 -2.22 -5.59 8.16
N ASN A 55 -2.79 -4.54 8.77
CA ASN A 55 -3.87 -3.78 8.17
C ASN A 55 -3.41 -3.05 6.89
N LEU A 56 -2.27 -2.36 6.96
CA LEU A 56 -1.70 -1.67 5.80
C LEU A 56 -1.24 -2.64 4.71
N ALA A 57 -0.71 -3.81 5.08
CA ALA A 57 -0.34 -4.85 4.12
C ALA A 57 -1.56 -5.44 3.39
N GLN A 58 -2.70 -5.57 4.07
CA GLN A 58 -3.96 -5.96 3.42
C GLN A 58 -4.47 -4.88 2.47
N ARG A 59 -4.42 -3.60 2.90
CA ARG A 59 -4.79 -2.46 2.03
C ARG A 59 -3.89 -2.36 0.80
N ARG A 60 -2.58 -2.56 0.97
CA ARG A 60 -1.59 -2.62 -0.13
C ARG A 60 -1.97 -3.69 -1.15
N ARG A 61 -2.20 -4.93 -0.71
CA ARG A 61 -2.59 -6.04 -1.61
C ARG A 61 -3.85 -5.71 -2.40
N GLY A 62 -4.87 -5.16 -1.74
CA GLY A 62 -6.11 -4.77 -2.43
C GLY A 62 -5.92 -3.63 -3.45
N LEU A 63 -4.92 -2.77 -3.29
CA LEU A 63 -4.57 -1.74 -4.28
C LEU A 63 -3.73 -2.32 -5.42
N GLU A 64 -2.77 -3.19 -5.12
CA GLU A 64 -1.94 -3.89 -6.12
C GLU A 64 -2.77 -4.78 -7.06
N GLU A 65 -3.91 -5.32 -6.58
CA GLU A 65 -4.88 -6.06 -7.40
C GLU A 65 -5.73 -5.12 -8.28
N LYS A 66 -6.25 -4.02 -7.72
CA LYS A 66 -7.17 -3.10 -8.42
C LYS A 66 -6.50 -2.21 -9.45
N ILE A 67 -5.26 -1.78 -9.21
CA ILE A 67 -4.56 -0.86 -10.12
C ILE A 67 -4.42 -1.45 -11.54
N PRO A 68 -3.99 -2.72 -11.72
CA PRO A 68 -3.99 -3.38 -13.02
C PRO A 68 -5.36 -3.40 -13.70
N ASP A 69 -6.43 -3.64 -12.95
CA ASP A 69 -7.79 -3.67 -13.50
C ASP A 69 -8.22 -2.30 -14.00
N ILE A 70 -7.98 -1.23 -13.21
CA ILE A 70 -8.23 0.15 -13.63
C ILE A 70 -7.42 0.50 -14.89
N LYS A 71 -6.15 0.07 -14.98
CA LYS A 71 -5.30 0.29 -16.16
C LYS A 71 -5.84 -0.43 -17.40
N LYS A 72 -6.27 -1.69 -17.27
CA LYS A 72 -6.89 -2.45 -18.37
C LYS A 72 -8.19 -1.79 -18.83
N THR A 73 -9.06 -1.39 -17.90
CA THR A 73 -10.30 -0.68 -18.24
C THR A 73 -10.01 0.63 -18.95
N LEU A 74 -9.07 1.44 -18.44
CA LEU A 74 -8.66 2.70 -19.07
C LEU A 74 -8.15 2.46 -20.49
N SER A 75 -7.25 1.49 -20.68
CA SER A 75 -6.69 1.14 -21.99
C SER A 75 -7.78 0.73 -22.99
N MET A 76 -8.79 -0.03 -22.56
CA MET A 76 -9.93 -0.39 -23.42
C MET A 76 -10.77 0.84 -23.80
N VAL A 77 -11.05 1.75 -22.86
CA VAL A 77 -11.85 2.95 -23.15
C VAL A 77 -11.09 3.91 -24.07
N GLU A 78 -9.77 4.05 -23.89
CA GLU A 78 -8.89 4.81 -24.80
C GLU A 78 -8.89 4.20 -26.20
N PHE A 79 -8.77 2.86 -26.32
CA PHE A 79 -8.87 2.16 -27.60
C PHE A 79 -10.22 2.41 -28.32
N LEU A 80 -11.33 2.39 -27.58
CA LEU A 80 -12.65 2.70 -28.13
C LEU A 80 -12.75 4.17 -28.59
N GLN A 81 -12.12 5.11 -27.88
CA GLN A 81 -12.04 6.51 -28.30
C GLN A 81 -11.21 6.68 -29.58
N ASP A 82 -10.00 6.11 -29.65
CA ASP A 82 -9.12 6.24 -30.80
C ASP A 82 -9.74 5.63 -32.07
N ARG A 83 -10.41 4.49 -31.92
CA ARG A 83 -11.14 3.84 -33.02
C ARG A 83 -12.19 4.77 -33.60
N ARG A 84 -12.95 5.44 -32.73
CA ARG A 84 -13.99 6.42 -33.11
C ARG A 84 -13.39 7.67 -33.75
N GLU A 85 -12.37 8.27 -33.15
CA GLU A 85 -11.76 9.49 -33.70
C GLU A 85 -11.13 9.25 -35.08
N GLY A 86 -10.53 8.08 -35.30
CA GLY A 86 -10.05 7.70 -36.62
C GLY A 86 -11.16 7.36 -37.62
N LYS A 87 -12.44 7.23 -37.20
CA LYS A 87 -13.60 7.14 -38.10
C LYS A 87 -14.08 8.55 -38.49
N ASN A 88 -14.19 9.44 -37.50
CA ASN A 88 -14.57 10.84 -37.74
C ASN A 88 -13.59 11.61 -38.65
N LYS A 89 -12.30 11.25 -38.67
CA LYS A 89 -11.31 11.84 -39.59
C LYS A 89 -11.44 11.35 -41.03
N ALA A 90 -11.97 10.15 -41.26
CA ALA A 90 -12.20 9.61 -42.60
C ALA A 90 -13.47 10.20 -43.24
N GLU A 91 -14.52 10.43 -42.44
CA GLU A 91 -15.80 11.00 -42.90
C GLU A 91 -15.73 12.52 -43.19
N GLY A 92 -14.62 13.21 -42.88
CA GLY A 92 -14.48 14.66 -43.03
C GLY A 92 -13.66 15.15 -44.23
N VAL A 93 -13.26 14.26 -45.15
CA VAL A 93 -12.39 14.60 -46.31
C VAL A 93 -13.11 14.43 -47.66
N GLU A 94 -14.41 14.12 -47.67
CA GLU A 94 -15.20 13.96 -48.90
C GLU A 94 -15.80 15.28 -49.41
N ASP A 95 -14.99 16.28 -49.83
CA ASP A 95 -15.58 17.36 -50.67
C ASP A 95 -14.63 18.16 -51.58
N ASP A 96 -13.41 17.71 -51.88
CA ASP A 96 -12.63 18.33 -52.96
C ASP A 96 -11.66 17.31 -53.57
N LEU A 97 -12.01 16.77 -54.74
CA LEU A 97 -11.18 16.65 -55.96
C LEU A 97 -11.77 15.59 -56.91
N ASP A 98 -12.55 16.06 -57.88
CA ASP A 98 -12.80 15.41 -59.17
C ASP A 98 -11.60 15.67 -60.08
N ASP A 99 -10.82 14.64 -60.43
CA ASP A 99 -10.28 14.45 -61.80
C ASP A 99 -9.53 13.09 -61.94
N GLY A 100 -9.87 12.31 -62.98
CA GLY A 100 -8.91 11.51 -63.75
C GLY A 100 -8.62 10.05 -63.38
N ASP A 101 -9.47 9.13 -63.88
CA ASP A 101 -9.21 7.77 -64.42
C ASP A 101 -7.77 7.18 -64.30
N ASP A 102 -7.59 6.16 -63.44
CA ASP A 102 -6.75 4.97 -63.73
C ASP A 102 -6.96 3.83 -62.67
N LEU A 103 -7.72 2.82 -63.10
CA LEU A 103 -7.75 1.38 -62.77
C LEU A 103 -7.18 0.84 -61.42
N GLU A 104 -8.13 0.23 -60.67
CA GLU A 104 -8.01 -0.91 -59.72
C GLU A 104 -7.34 -0.68 -58.35
N ASP A 105 -8.10 -0.11 -57.39
CA ASP A 105 -7.87 -0.30 -55.94
C ASP A 105 -9.19 -0.29 -55.13
N ASP A 106 -10.10 -1.24 -55.42
CA ASP A 106 -11.39 -1.34 -54.71
C ASP A 106 -11.29 -2.10 -53.36
N SER A 107 -10.53 -1.56 -52.41
CA SER A 107 -10.58 -2.02 -51.00
C SER A 107 -10.26 -0.93 -49.96
N GLU A 108 -10.38 0.36 -50.28
CA GLU A 108 -10.17 1.42 -49.30
C GLU A 108 -11.44 1.79 -48.50
N ASN A 109 -11.33 1.57 -47.18
CA ASN A 109 -11.80 2.48 -46.12
C ASN A 109 -13.18 2.35 -45.44
N HIS A 110 -13.75 1.14 -45.34
CA HIS A 110 -14.68 0.83 -44.24
C HIS A 110 -13.96 0.07 -43.12
N LYS A 111 -13.60 0.74 -42.01
CA LYS A 111 -13.09 0.09 -40.80
C LYS A 111 -14.05 -1.03 -40.38
N LYS A 112 -13.66 -2.29 -40.61
CA LYS A 112 -14.45 -3.48 -40.33
C LYS A 112 -15.08 -3.43 -38.92
N PRO A 113 -16.35 -3.86 -38.74
CA PRO A 113 -16.99 -3.91 -37.42
C PRO A 113 -16.10 -4.68 -36.43
N LEU A 114 -15.98 -4.18 -35.20
CA LEU A 114 -15.11 -4.81 -34.21
C LEU A 114 -15.76 -6.11 -33.75
N ARG A 115 -15.30 -7.25 -34.28
CA ARG A 115 -15.67 -8.55 -33.74
C ARG A 115 -14.90 -8.80 -32.46
N THR A 116 -15.63 -9.07 -31.37
CA THR A 116 -15.05 -9.45 -30.09
C THR A 116 -15.87 -10.58 -29.47
N THR A 117 -15.23 -11.35 -28.60
CA THR A 117 -15.91 -12.34 -27.76
C THR A 117 -16.33 -11.69 -26.45
N PHE A 118 -17.61 -11.81 -26.12
CA PHE A 118 -18.18 -11.40 -24.85
C PHE A 118 -18.33 -12.59 -23.92
N GLU A 119 -17.89 -12.44 -22.69
CA GLU A 119 -18.08 -13.42 -21.63
C GLU A 119 -19.55 -13.41 -21.16
N LEU A 120 -20.23 -14.54 -21.32
CA LEU A 120 -21.59 -14.78 -20.82
C LEU A 120 -21.56 -15.50 -19.45
N ASN A 121 -20.55 -16.33 -19.25
CA ASN A 121 -20.23 -17.07 -18.02
C ASN A 121 -18.73 -17.43 -18.06
N ASP A 122 -18.14 -17.85 -16.94
CA ASP A 122 -16.71 -18.15 -16.76
C ASP A 122 -16.13 -19.07 -17.86
N THR A 123 -16.96 -19.96 -18.44
CA THR A 123 -16.58 -20.89 -19.51
C THR A 123 -17.38 -20.72 -20.81
N LEU A 124 -18.23 -19.70 -20.90
CA LEU A 124 -19.11 -19.45 -22.05
C LEU A 124 -18.88 -18.07 -22.64
N TYR A 125 -18.48 -18.04 -23.91
CA TYR A 125 -18.23 -16.82 -24.66
C TYR A 125 -19.11 -16.80 -25.92
N ALA A 126 -19.57 -15.62 -26.32
CA ALA A 126 -20.27 -15.40 -27.57
C ALA A 126 -19.53 -14.37 -28.42
N GLU A 127 -19.40 -14.65 -29.72
CA GLU A 127 -18.90 -13.69 -30.68
C GLU A 127 -19.99 -12.69 -31.04
N ALA A 128 -19.66 -11.39 -30.99
CA ALA A 128 -20.54 -10.34 -31.49
C ALA A 128 -19.74 -9.23 -32.17
N GLU A 129 -20.41 -8.51 -33.07
CA GLU A 129 -19.91 -7.31 -33.71
C GLU A 129 -20.30 -6.09 -32.87
N LEU A 130 -19.30 -5.30 -32.49
CA LEU A 130 -19.50 -4.07 -31.72
C LEU A 130 -19.69 -2.89 -32.66
N GLU A 131 -20.80 -2.19 -32.47
CA GLU A 131 -21.08 -0.90 -33.08
C GLU A 131 -20.27 0.21 -32.38
N ASP A 132 -19.86 1.23 -33.14
CA ASP A 132 -19.16 2.36 -32.54
C ASP A 132 -20.12 3.12 -31.61
N THR A 133 -19.74 3.27 -30.34
CA THR A 133 -20.57 3.92 -29.32
C THR A 133 -19.86 5.11 -28.70
N ASP A 134 -20.65 6.10 -28.33
CA ASP A 134 -20.16 7.35 -27.72
C ASP A 134 -19.96 7.25 -26.20
N THR A 135 -20.54 6.20 -25.61
CA THR A 135 -20.71 6.07 -24.17
C THR A 135 -20.34 4.68 -23.70
N VAL A 136 -19.72 4.62 -22.53
CA VAL A 136 -19.43 3.39 -21.79
C VAL A 136 -20.18 3.39 -20.47
N TYR A 137 -20.56 2.20 -20.00
CA TYR A 137 -21.18 2.02 -18.71
C TYR A 137 -20.13 1.61 -17.68
N LEU A 138 -19.98 2.40 -16.62
CA LEU A 138 -19.02 2.13 -15.55
C LEU A 138 -19.75 1.74 -14.27
N TRP A 139 -19.30 0.64 -13.65
CA TRP A 139 -19.77 0.21 -12.34
C TRP A 139 -19.09 1.02 -11.25
N LEU A 140 -19.87 1.75 -10.44
CA LEU A 140 -19.34 2.61 -9.37
C LEU A 140 -19.37 1.94 -7.99
N GLY A 141 -20.00 0.77 -7.89
CA GLY A 141 -20.24 0.06 -6.63
C GLY A 141 -21.65 0.29 -6.09
N ALA A 142 -21.98 -0.35 -4.96
CA ALA A 142 -23.28 -0.24 -4.30
C ALA A 142 -24.49 -0.49 -5.21
N ASN A 143 -24.38 -1.42 -6.16
CA ASN A 143 -25.39 -1.72 -7.18
C ASN A 143 -25.72 -0.56 -8.14
N VAL A 144 -24.77 0.36 -8.33
CA VAL A 144 -24.93 1.53 -9.21
C VAL A 144 -23.98 1.45 -10.40
N MET A 145 -24.55 1.57 -11.60
CA MET A 145 -23.85 1.70 -12.87
C MET A 145 -24.32 2.99 -13.57
N LEU A 146 -23.39 3.77 -14.11
CA LEU A 146 -23.72 5.01 -14.84
C LEU A 146 -23.06 5.02 -16.22
N SER A 147 -23.75 5.62 -17.19
CA SER A 147 -23.21 5.87 -18.53
C SER A 147 -22.38 7.15 -18.55
N TYR A 148 -21.23 7.08 -19.19
CA TYR A 148 -20.31 8.20 -19.38
C TYR A 148 -19.90 8.29 -20.84
N ARG A 149 -19.77 9.50 -21.37
CA ARG A 149 -19.10 9.69 -22.67
C ARG A 149 -17.65 9.25 -22.57
N LEU A 150 -17.09 8.68 -23.64
CA LEU A 150 -15.70 8.21 -23.71
C LEU A 150 -14.67 9.20 -23.10
N PRO A 151 -14.63 10.50 -23.46
CA PRO A 151 -13.66 11.43 -22.88
C PRO A 151 -13.86 11.64 -21.37
N THR A 152 -15.11 11.67 -20.89
CA THR A 152 -15.41 11.82 -19.46
C THR A 152 -15.03 10.55 -18.69
N ALA A 153 -15.27 9.37 -19.27
CA ALA A 153 -14.89 8.09 -18.67
C ALA A 153 -13.36 7.99 -18.50
N ILE A 154 -12.59 8.41 -19.51
CA ILE A 154 -11.12 8.43 -19.46
C ILE A 154 -10.62 9.36 -18.37
N LEU A 155 -11.15 10.59 -18.27
CA LEU A 155 -10.79 11.52 -17.21
C LEU A 155 -11.10 10.94 -15.82
N LEU A 156 -12.27 10.32 -15.65
CA LEU A 156 -12.66 9.68 -14.40
C LEU A 156 -11.72 8.52 -14.03
N LEU A 157 -11.42 7.64 -14.98
CA LEU A 157 -10.55 6.49 -14.78
C LEU A 157 -9.10 6.90 -14.50
N ARG A 158 -8.58 7.93 -15.20
CA ARG A 158 -7.25 8.51 -14.94
C ARG A 158 -7.16 9.12 -13.54
N SER A 159 -8.16 9.91 -13.13
CA SER A 159 -8.20 10.49 -11.79
C SER A 159 -8.26 9.41 -10.71
N LYS A 160 -9.06 8.35 -10.92
CA LYS A 160 -9.10 7.20 -9.99
C LYS A 160 -7.78 6.43 -9.94
N LEU A 161 -7.13 6.25 -11.09
CA LEU A 161 -5.84 5.58 -11.18
C LEU A 161 -4.76 6.35 -10.41
N GLU A 162 -4.65 7.65 -10.64
CA GLU A 162 -3.71 8.53 -9.94
C GLU A 162 -3.95 8.50 -8.42
N ALA A 163 -5.20 8.60 -7.98
CA ALA A 163 -5.55 8.52 -6.56
C ALA A 163 -5.19 7.16 -5.95
N ALA A 164 -5.41 6.06 -6.68
CA ALA A 164 -5.06 4.71 -6.23
C ALA A 164 -3.54 4.50 -6.15
N GLU A 165 -2.79 4.96 -7.15
CA GLU A 165 -1.32 4.91 -7.18
C GLU A 165 -0.70 5.78 -6.08
N GLY A 166 -1.20 7.00 -5.88
CA GLY A 166 -0.78 7.86 -4.77
C GLY A 166 -1.09 7.24 -3.40
N THR A 167 -2.26 6.62 -3.25
CA THR A 167 -2.60 5.89 -2.02
C THR A 167 -1.64 4.70 -1.82
N LEU A 168 -1.33 3.94 -2.87
CA LEU A 168 -0.40 2.81 -2.78
C LEU A 168 0.99 3.27 -2.34
N ALA A 169 1.51 4.35 -2.92
CA ALA A 169 2.80 4.93 -2.54
C ALA A 169 2.82 5.32 -1.05
N SER A 170 1.77 5.99 -0.58
CA SER A 170 1.66 6.37 0.83
C SER A 170 1.63 5.15 1.76
N VAL A 171 0.91 4.08 1.38
CA VAL A 171 0.85 2.84 2.18
C VAL A 171 2.20 2.13 2.22
N ILE A 172 2.96 2.13 1.12
CA ILE A 172 4.30 1.53 1.06
C ILE A 172 5.25 2.24 2.03
N GLU A 173 5.25 3.57 2.03
CA GLU A 173 6.05 4.38 2.95
C GLU A 173 5.67 4.12 4.42
N ASP A 174 4.38 4.00 4.75
CA ASP A 174 3.96 3.65 6.12
C ASP A 174 4.42 2.25 6.55
N LEU A 175 4.37 1.28 5.63
CA LEU A 175 4.84 -0.07 5.91
C LEU A 175 6.35 -0.07 6.20
N GLU A 176 7.12 0.73 5.48
CA GLU A 176 8.54 0.92 5.76
C GLU A 176 8.77 1.56 7.13
N PHE A 177 8.04 2.64 7.44
CA PHE A 177 8.10 3.28 8.76
C PHE A 177 7.75 2.30 9.91
N LEU A 178 6.71 1.48 9.74
CA LEU A 178 6.29 0.48 10.74
C LEU A 178 7.33 -0.63 10.94
N ARG A 179 8.04 -1.03 9.87
CA ARG A 179 9.16 -1.97 9.97
C ARG A 179 10.28 -1.38 10.83
N GLU A 180 10.66 -0.13 10.59
CA GLU A 180 11.65 0.56 11.42
C GLU A 180 11.22 0.64 12.89
N GLN A 181 9.96 1.01 13.15
CA GLN A 181 9.45 1.09 14.52
C GLN A 181 9.45 -0.27 15.23
N THR A 182 9.12 -1.33 14.49
CA THR A 182 9.18 -2.70 14.99
C THR A 182 10.61 -3.08 15.34
N THR A 183 11.58 -2.81 14.46
CA THR A 183 13.00 -3.07 14.71
C THR A 183 13.53 -2.31 15.93
N ILE A 184 13.21 -1.01 16.08
CA ILE A 184 13.62 -0.22 17.25
C ILE A 184 13.08 -0.83 18.54
N MET A 185 11.80 -1.22 18.55
CA MET A 185 11.17 -1.77 19.73
C MET A 185 11.70 -3.18 20.07
N GLU A 186 12.04 -4.00 19.07
CA GLU A 186 12.69 -5.29 19.27
C GLU A 186 14.09 -5.13 19.86
N VAL A 187 14.87 -4.17 19.36
CA VAL A 187 16.19 -3.84 19.93
C VAL A 187 16.04 -3.37 21.37
N ASN A 188 15.11 -2.46 21.68
CA ASN A 188 14.88 -1.99 23.05
C ASN A 188 14.51 -3.16 23.99
N THR A 189 13.64 -4.06 23.54
CA THR A 189 13.23 -5.25 24.29
C THR A 189 14.43 -6.14 24.60
N ALA A 190 15.28 -6.40 23.61
CA ALA A 190 16.50 -7.19 23.80
C ALA A 190 17.50 -6.51 24.75
N ARG A 191 17.67 -5.18 24.65
CA ARG A 191 18.55 -4.42 25.53
C ARG A 191 18.10 -4.46 26.99
N VAL A 192 16.80 -4.27 27.25
CA VAL A 192 16.23 -4.37 28.60
C VAL A 192 16.37 -5.79 29.16
N TYR A 193 16.07 -6.81 28.35
CA TYR A 193 16.25 -8.20 28.76
C TYR A 193 17.71 -8.52 29.10
N ASN A 194 18.66 -8.14 28.24
CA ASN A 194 20.08 -8.37 28.45
C ASN A 194 20.60 -7.65 29.70
N TRP A 195 20.13 -6.42 29.94
CA TRP A 195 20.46 -5.67 31.13
C TRP A 195 19.94 -6.34 32.41
N ASP A 196 18.68 -6.82 32.42
CA ASP A 196 18.10 -7.53 33.57
C ASP A 196 18.85 -8.83 33.88
N VAL A 197 19.21 -9.61 32.84
CA VAL A 197 20.02 -10.82 33.00
C VAL A 197 21.38 -10.50 33.61
N LYS A 198 22.05 -9.44 33.14
CA LYS A 198 23.34 -8.99 33.68
C LYS A 198 23.20 -8.58 35.15
N ARG A 199 22.20 -7.76 35.48
CA ARG A 199 21.90 -7.30 36.85
C ARG A 199 21.63 -8.48 37.80
N ARG A 200 20.80 -9.45 37.40
CA ARG A 200 20.49 -10.64 38.20
C ARG A 200 21.70 -11.55 38.41
N ARG A 201 22.58 -11.65 37.40
CA ARG A 201 23.85 -12.39 37.54
C ARG A 201 24.76 -11.72 38.57
N GLU A 202 24.94 -10.40 38.47
CA GLU A 202 25.78 -9.63 39.40
C GLU A 202 25.27 -9.68 40.84
N LEU A 203 23.95 -9.63 41.05
CA LEU A 203 23.33 -9.81 42.38
C LEU A 203 23.65 -11.18 42.97
N ARG A 204 23.44 -12.27 42.21
CA ARG A 204 23.77 -13.63 42.67
C ARG A 204 25.25 -13.83 42.94
N ASP A 205 26.13 -13.22 42.14
CA ASP A 205 27.57 -13.28 42.35
C ASP A 205 28.02 -12.50 43.61
N LYS A 206 27.32 -11.41 43.97
CA LYS A 206 27.55 -10.67 45.24
C LYS A 206 27.08 -11.48 46.44
N GLU A 207 25.86 -12.01 46.40
CA GLU A 207 25.32 -12.87 47.47
C GLU A 207 26.20 -14.09 47.73
N ALA A 208 26.72 -14.73 46.67
CA ALA A 208 27.63 -15.87 46.79
C ALA A 208 29.01 -15.50 47.39
N LYS A 209 29.47 -14.26 47.23
CA LYS A 209 30.72 -13.77 47.84
C LYS A 209 30.52 -13.43 49.32
N GLU A 210 29.40 -12.79 49.66
CA GLU A 210 29.05 -12.41 51.04
C GLU A 210 28.79 -13.64 51.91
N GLY A 211 28.09 -14.66 51.40
CA GLY A 211 27.87 -15.92 52.12
C GLY A 211 29.17 -16.70 52.40
N LYS A 212 30.17 -16.64 51.51
CA LYS A 212 31.48 -17.25 51.75
C LYS A 212 32.32 -16.49 52.78
N THR A 213 32.13 -15.18 52.90
CA THR A 213 32.88 -14.36 53.88
C THR A 213 32.32 -14.52 55.28
N SER A 214 31.00 -14.70 55.45
CA SER A 214 30.41 -15.00 56.77
C SER A 214 30.82 -16.38 57.30
N ASP A 215 30.91 -17.39 56.45
CA ASP A 215 31.31 -18.76 56.85
C ASP A 215 32.80 -18.86 57.23
N THR A 216 33.65 -17.97 56.71
CA THR A 216 35.09 -17.96 57.03
C THR A 216 35.42 -17.23 58.35
N ILE A 217 34.52 -16.37 58.83
CA ILE A 217 34.72 -15.59 60.09
C ILE A 217 34.13 -16.32 61.31
N ALA A 218 33.26 -17.31 61.10
CA ALA A 218 32.55 -18.04 62.16
C ALA A 218 33.17 -19.41 62.54
N GLY A 219 34.32 -19.80 61.96
CA GLY A 219 35.07 -21.02 62.28
C GLY A 219 36.44 -20.72 62.85
#